data_AF-X0QUY0-F1
#
_entry.id   AF-X0QUY0-F1
#
_cell.length_a   1.000
_cell.length_b   1.000
_cell.length_c   1.000
_cell.angle_alpha   90.00
_cell.angle_beta   90.00
_cell.angle_gamma   90.00
#
_symmetry.space_group_name_H-M   'P 1'
#
loop_
_entity.id
_entity.type
_entity.pdbx_description
1 polymer ?
#
loop_
_entity_poly.entity_id
_entity_poly.type
_entity_poly.pdbx_seq_one_letter_code
_entity_poly.pdbx_strand_id
1 'polypeptide(L)'
;MLPSGDSADCQGDRPILLYAHGTTTDKGYDFSQVANPQNPAAGEAALIAANFAAQGYIVVAPNYAGYDESDLDYHPYLVAQQQSTDMVDALDSARTIIERQKRANNTNYDNIDDSGKLFIAGYSQGGYVTMATARLLESQNKSITAIAPSSGPYALAAFGDEIFRGNVNIGASRFAPLLGIGLQEKYGNIYGKKSDIFLDKYADAQLPSETAFGDLVTAGKLPNNALFQKDPTDAIFAGLSQGKLFSVLGGYDENDYLIKTDFRAAYVADTIKHPDGLMTENGNKMPAVAPENNLRKALKDNDLRGYVPTMPTLICGGNQDPTVYFDTNTGSMVEILQAASDKNSAKKLNITVLDVDKDNAAERPDKSTFMMIGQASMNKWNATDIVTNVQTNFSNSVEKVKADATAQGGVPLLAFYTNYHGGLVSPACTQATREFFNQEFKPA
;
A
#
# COMPACT_ATOMS: atom_id res chain seq x y z
N MET A 1 -14.09 -15.32 -1.01
CA MET A 1 -14.66 -15.74 -2.32
C MET A 1 -14.24 -17.17 -2.59
N LEU A 2 -15.18 -18.05 -2.96
CA LEU A 2 -14.89 -19.45 -3.25
C LEU A 2 -14.98 -19.69 -4.76
N PRO A 3 -13.94 -20.25 -5.40
CA PRO A 3 -13.97 -20.58 -6.83
C PRO A 3 -14.90 -21.78 -7.08
N SER A 4 -15.72 -21.71 -8.11
CA SER A 4 -16.64 -22.79 -8.49
C SER A 4 -16.81 -22.88 -10.00
N GLY A 5 -17.07 -24.07 -10.53
CA GLY A 5 -17.33 -24.32 -11.96
C GLY A 5 -16.67 -25.61 -12.44
N ASP A 6 -16.95 -26.00 -13.69
CA ASP A 6 -16.50 -27.29 -14.25
C ASP A 6 -15.15 -27.22 -14.99
N SER A 7 -14.53 -26.04 -15.10
CA SER A 7 -13.21 -25.91 -15.72
C SER A 7 -12.14 -26.65 -14.88
N ALA A 8 -11.04 -27.09 -15.51
CA ALA A 8 -9.95 -27.75 -14.80
C ALA A 8 -9.36 -26.87 -13.69
N ASP A 9 -9.25 -25.56 -13.93
CA ASP A 9 -8.83 -24.56 -12.94
C ASP A 9 -9.85 -24.36 -11.82
N CYS A 10 -11.03 -24.98 -11.92
CA CYS A 10 -12.07 -25.03 -10.91
C CYS A 10 -12.24 -26.44 -10.28
N GLN A 11 -11.25 -27.32 -10.38
CA GLN A 11 -11.25 -28.65 -9.74
C GLN A 11 -10.03 -28.85 -8.81
N GLY A 12 -10.16 -29.74 -7.81
CA GLY A 12 -9.07 -30.19 -6.93
C GLY A 12 -8.70 -29.23 -5.78
N ASP A 13 -7.56 -29.50 -5.15
CA ASP A 13 -7.03 -28.70 -4.04
C ASP A 13 -6.63 -27.29 -4.51
N ARG A 14 -6.99 -26.28 -3.71
CA ARG A 14 -6.90 -24.86 -4.07
C ARG A 14 -5.86 -24.13 -3.25
N PRO A 15 -5.07 -23.22 -3.85
CA PRO A 15 -4.29 -22.27 -3.08
C PRO A 15 -5.20 -21.22 -2.43
N ILE A 16 -4.79 -20.70 -1.27
CA ILE A 16 -5.40 -19.52 -0.69
C ILE A 16 -4.63 -18.28 -1.13
N LEU A 17 -5.34 -17.29 -1.66
CA LEU A 17 -4.89 -15.90 -1.69
C LEU A 17 -5.44 -15.17 -0.48
N LEU A 18 -4.55 -14.73 0.40
CA LEU A 18 -4.85 -13.76 1.44
C LEU A 18 -4.59 -12.35 0.89
N TYR A 19 -5.65 -11.60 0.60
CA TYR A 19 -5.58 -10.30 -0.05
C TYR A 19 -5.79 -9.16 0.95
N ALA A 20 -4.88 -8.19 0.93
CA ALA A 20 -4.94 -6.97 1.72
C ALA A 20 -5.34 -5.79 0.81
N HIS A 21 -6.47 -5.15 1.08
CA HIS A 21 -6.98 -4.08 0.23
C HIS A 21 -6.31 -2.72 0.47
N GLY A 22 -6.50 -1.81 -0.49
CA GLY A 22 -6.02 -0.42 -0.43
C GLY A 22 -6.77 0.47 0.56
N THR A 23 -6.42 1.75 0.59
CA THR A 23 -7.08 2.69 1.51
C THR A 23 -8.51 3.02 1.08
N THR A 24 -9.45 2.97 2.03
CA THR A 24 -10.81 3.50 1.87
C THR A 24 -11.15 4.49 2.99
N THR A 25 -11.93 5.50 2.65
CA THR A 25 -12.49 6.49 3.59
C THR A 25 -13.90 6.15 4.04
N ASP A 26 -14.54 5.20 3.36
CA ASP A 26 -15.95 4.90 3.48
C ASP A 26 -16.12 3.76 4.48
N LYS A 27 -16.89 3.99 5.55
CA LYS A 27 -17.05 3.03 6.64
C LYS A 27 -17.78 1.77 6.19
N GLY A 28 -18.78 1.88 5.31
CA GLY A 28 -19.48 0.74 4.70
C GLY A 28 -18.69 -0.02 3.61
N TYR A 29 -17.36 0.00 3.64
CA TYR A 29 -16.53 -0.78 2.71
C TYR A 29 -16.64 -2.27 3.03
N ASP A 30 -17.16 -3.06 2.08
CA ASP A 30 -17.35 -4.51 2.24
C ASP A 30 -16.81 -5.27 1.02
N PHE A 31 -15.67 -5.96 1.19
CA PHE A 31 -15.02 -6.72 0.12
C PHE A 31 -15.83 -7.93 -0.35
N SER A 32 -16.81 -8.40 0.45
CA SER A 32 -17.63 -9.56 0.13
C SER A 32 -18.69 -9.27 -0.94
N GLN A 33 -19.13 -8.01 -1.06
CA GLN A 33 -20.13 -7.57 -2.03
C GLN A 33 -19.54 -7.31 -3.42
N VAL A 34 -19.03 -8.38 -4.02
CA VAL A 34 -18.49 -8.38 -5.39
C VAL A 34 -19.57 -7.92 -6.37
N ALA A 35 -19.20 -7.02 -7.29
CA ALA A 35 -20.06 -6.51 -8.37
C ALA A 35 -21.30 -5.71 -7.91
N ASN A 36 -21.43 -5.33 -6.63
CA ASN A 36 -22.40 -4.33 -6.20
C ASN A 36 -21.87 -2.93 -6.54
N PRO A 37 -22.39 -2.20 -7.55
CA PRO A 37 -21.82 -0.91 -7.96
C PRO A 37 -21.98 0.21 -6.92
N GLN A 38 -22.81 0.01 -5.89
CA GLN A 38 -22.96 0.95 -4.77
C GLN A 38 -21.94 0.71 -3.65
N ASN A 39 -21.25 -0.43 -3.64
CA ASN A 39 -20.27 -0.77 -2.62
C ASN A 39 -18.92 -0.07 -2.92
N PRO A 40 -18.31 0.62 -1.94
CA PRO A 40 -16.97 1.20 -2.10
C PRO A 40 -15.89 0.20 -2.55
N ALA A 41 -16.02 -1.08 -2.21
CA ALA A 41 -15.06 -2.12 -2.59
C ALA A 41 -15.27 -2.69 -4.00
N ALA A 42 -16.34 -2.33 -4.72
CA ALA A 42 -16.80 -3.04 -5.92
C ALA A 42 -15.73 -3.23 -7.00
N GLY A 43 -14.98 -2.16 -7.31
CA GLY A 43 -13.95 -2.19 -8.35
C GLY A 43 -12.77 -3.08 -7.98
N GLU A 44 -12.27 -2.96 -6.76
CA GLU A 44 -11.14 -3.76 -6.26
C GLU A 44 -11.54 -5.22 -6.07
N ALA A 45 -12.70 -5.48 -5.46
CA ALA A 45 -13.23 -6.83 -5.28
C ALA A 45 -13.44 -7.54 -6.62
N ALA A 46 -13.97 -6.85 -7.64
CA ALA A 46 -14.12 -7.39 -8.99
C ALA A 46 -12.77 -7.67 -9.67
N LEU A 47 -11.79 -6.77 -9.51
CA LEU A 47 -10.43 -6.95 -10.05
C LEU A 47 -9.77 -8.21 -9.47
N ILE A 48 -9.86 -8.40 -8.15
CA ILE A 48 -9.27 -9.56 -7.45
C ILE A 48 -10.05 -10.83 -7.75
N ALA A 49 -11.38 -10.77 -7.82
CA ALA A 49 -12.20 -11.90 -8.24
C ALA A 49 -11.82 -12.38 -9.64
N ALA A 50 -11.66 -11.46 -10.61
CA ALA A 50 -11.31 -11.79 -11.98
C ALA A 50 -9.89 -12.35 -12.14
N ASN A 51 -8.93 -11.89 -11.33
CA ASN A 51 -7.53 -12.29 -11.47
C ASN A 51 -7.13 -13.51 -10.63
N PHE A 52 -7.87 -13.83 -9.56
CA PHE A 52 -7.50 -14.91 -8.65
C PHE A 52 -8.64 -15.90 -8.40
N ALA A 53 -9.82 -15.42 -7.98
CA ALA A 53 -10.94 -16.35 -7.73
C ALA A 53 -11.35 -17.08 -9.02
N ALA A 54 -11.42 -16.37 -10.16
CA ALA A 54 -11.68 -16.97 -11.46
C ALA A 54 -10.56 -17.90 -11.98
N GLN A 55 -9.39 -17.87 -11.33
CA GLN A 55 -8.23 -18.71 -11.61
C GLN A 55 -8.08 -19.86 -10.58
N GLY A 56 -9.11 -20.12 -9.77
CA GLY A 56 -9.14 -21.24 -8.83
C GLY A 56 -8.58 -20.97 -7.43
N TYR A 57 -8.24 -19.71 -7.10
CA TYR A 57 -7.81 -19.36 -5.74
C TYR A 57 -9.01 -19.20 -4.81
N ILE A 58 -8.89 -19.74 -3.59
CA ILE A 58 -9.74 -19.31 -2.48
C ILE A 58 -9.26 -17.93 -2.07
N VAL A 59 -10.10 -16.90 -2.21
CA VAL A 59 -9.72 -15.53 -1.82
C VAL A 59 -10.26 -15.22 -0.44
N VAL A 60 -9.37 -14.91 0.49
CA VAL A 60 -9.65 -14.40 1.83
C VAL A 60 -9.21 -12.94 1.87
N ALA A 61 -10.13 -12.02 2.14
CA ALA A 61 -9.86 -10.59 2.16
C ALA A 61 -10.68 -9.95 3.29
N PRO A 62 -10.08 -9.65 4.46
CA PRO A 62 -10.78 -8.93 5.52
C PRO A 62 -11.03 -7.47 5.10
N ASN A 63 -12.12 -6.88 5.59
CA ASN A 63 -12.45 -5.46 5.40
C ASN A 63 -11.56 -4.51 6.21
N TYR A 64 -10.69 -5.06 7.04
CA TYR A 64 -10.02 -4.44 8.18
C TYR A 64 -10.94 -3.95 9.31
N ALA A 65 -10.40 -3.96 10.53
CA ALA A 65 -11.01 -3.33 11.69
C ALA A 65 -11.32 -1.84 11.44
N GLY A 66 -12.51 -1.40 11.81
CA GLY A 66 -13.03 -0.04 11.57
C GLY A 66 -14.00 0.10 10.40
N TYR A 67 -14.21 -0.97 9.63
CA TYR A 67 -15.10 -0.98 8.47
C TYR A 67 -16.24 -1.99 8.63
N ASP A 68 -17.32 -1.75 7.90
CA ASP A 68 -18.52 -2.58 7.79
C ASP A 68 -19.09 -2.97 9.17
N GLU A 69 -19.14 -4.26 9.52
CA GLU A 69 -19.68 -4.76 10.78
C GLU A 69 -18.78 -4.52 12.00
N SER A 70 -17.59 -3.91 11.84
CA SER A 70 -16.71 -3.59 12.95
C SER A 70 -17.32 -2.52 13.88
N ASP A 71 -17.38 -2.83 15.19
CA ASP A 71 -17.84 -1.89 16.22
C ASP A 71 -16.89 -0.69 16.45
N LEU A 72 -15.65 -0.75 15.95
CA LEU A 72 -14.73 0.39 16.03
C LEU A 72 -15.23 1.57 15.19
N ASP A 73 -15.10 2.78 15.73
CA ASP A 73 -15.37 4.03 15.04
C ASP A 73 -14.13 4.61 14.32
N TYR A 74 -13.00 3.91 14.39
CA TYR A 74 -11.75 4.24 13.73
C TYR A 74 -11.16 3.01 13.04
N HIS A 75 -10.28 3.26 12.07
CA HIS A 75 -9.45 2.23 11.45
C HIS A 75 -7.99 2.38 11.92
N PRO A 76 -7.33 1.33 12.45
CA PRO A 76 -5.89 1.33 12.78
C PRO A 76 -4.98 1.40 11.53
N TYR A 77 -5.12 2.48 10.76
CA TYR A 77 -4.46 2.70 9.48
C TYR A 77 -2.93 2.65 9.59
N LEU A 78 -2.30 1.73 8.86
CA LEU A 78 -0.85 1.48 8.85
C LEU A 78 -0.27 1.09 10.22
N VAL A 79 -1.09 0.62 11.15
CA VAL A 79 -0.62 0.01 12.41
C VAL A 79 -0.27 -1.46 12.15
N ALA A 80 1.02 -1.75 11.93
CA ALA A 80 1.51 -3.05 11.48
C ALA A 80 0.97 -4.20 12.34
N GLN A 81 1.04 -4.06 13.67
CA GLN A 81 0.62 -5.10 14.59
C GLN A 81 -0.87 -5.44 14.43
N GLN A 82 -1.73 -4.42 14.37
CA GLN A 82 -3.18 -4.67 14.29
C GLN A 82 -3.54 -5.23 12.91
N GLN A 83 -3.12 -4.56 11.83
CA GLN A 83 -3.53 -4.96 10.48
C GLN A 83 -2.99 -6.35 10.08
N SER A 84 -1.78 -6.71 10.51
CA SER A 84 -1.27 -8.07 10.30
C SER A 84 -2.01 -9.12 11.13
N THR A 85 -2.42 -8.81 12.37
CA THR A 85 -3.22 -9.72 13.20
C THR A 85 -4.57 -9.99 12.55
N ASP A 86 -5.24 -8.94 12.08
CA ASP A 86 -6.53 -9.02 11.37
C ASP A 86 -6.46 -9.96 10.16
N MET A 87 -5.39 -9.84 9.36
CA MET A 87 -5.12 -10.70 8.21
C MET A 87 -4.91 -12.17 8.62
N VAL A 88 -4.16 -12.43 9.70
CA VAL A 88 -3.91 -13.79 10.19
C VAL A 88 -5.17 -14.42 10.77
N ASP A 89 -5.95 -13.66 11.52
CA ASP A 89 -7.22 -14.12 12.10
C ASP A 89 -8.25 -14.43 11.01
N ALA A 90 -8.30 -13.60 9.95
CA ALA A 90 -9.14 -13.86 8.77
C ALA A 90 -8.74 -15.16 8.05
N LEU A 91 -7.43 -15.41 7.88
CA LEU A 91 -6.93 -16.64 7.29
C LEU A 91 -7.30 -17.88 8.12
N ASP A 92 -7.06 -17.85 9.43
CA ASP A 92 -7.36 -18.96 10.33
C ASP A 92 -8.87 -19.22 10.43
N SER A 93 -9.67 -18.14 10.43
CA SER A 93 -11.13 -18.21 10.41
C SER A 93 -11.66 -18.80 9.11
N ALA A 94 -11.12 -18.40 7.95
CA ALA A 94 -11.51 -18.93 6.66
C ALA A 94 -11.28 -20.45 6.58
N ARG A 95 -10.10 -20.93 7.00
CA ARG A 95 -9.80 -22.37 7.08
C ARG A 95 -10.76 -23.11 8.01
N THR A 96 -11.04 -22.55 9.18
CA THR A 96 -11.98 -23.12 10.15
C THR A 96 -13.40 -23.22 9.57
N ILE A 97 -13.85 -22.19 8.85
CA ILE A 97 -15.19 -22.15 8.24
C ILE A 97 -15.28 -23.17 7.10
N ILE A 98 -14.28 -23.27 6.23
CA ILE A 98 -14.25 -24.27 5.15
C ILE A 98 -14.44 -25.68 5.72
N GLU A 99 -13.64 -26.05 6.72
CA GLU A 99 -13.73 -27.37 7.35
C GLU A 99 -15.06 -27.60 8.08
N ARG A 100 -15.59 -26.57 8.76
CA ARG A 100 -16.89 -26.65 9.43
C ARG A 100 -18.02 -26.87 8.43
N GLN A 101 -18.02 -26.17 7.30
CA GLN A 101 -19.09 -26.23 6.29
C GLN A 101 -19.07 -27.56 5.55
N LYS A 102 -17.88 -28.11 5.25
CA LYS A 102 -17.74 -29.48 4.74
C LYS A 102 -18.32 -30.52 5.70
N ARG A 103 -17.99 -30.45 6.99
CA ARG A 103 -18.56 -31.36 8.01
C ARG A 103 -20.09 -31.24 8.13
N ALA A 104 -20.64 -30.08 7.79
CA ALA A 104 -22.08 -29.85 7.76
C ALA A 104 -22.74 -30.27 6.43
N ASN A 105 -22.00 -30.89 5.50
CA ASN A 105 -22.45 -31.27 4.15
C ASN A 105 -23.05 -30.08 3.37
N ASN A 106 -22.46 -28.89 3.49
CA ASN A 106 -22.86 -27.73 2.71
C ASN A 106 -22.31 -27.85 1.28
N THR A 107 -23.20 -28.04 0.31
CA THR A 107 -22.84 -28.29 -1.09
C THR A 107 -22.01 -27.19 -1.74
N ASN A 108 -22.02 -25.96 -1.20
CA ASN A 108 -21.17 -24.88 -1.69
C ASN A 108 -19.67 -25.08 -1.36
N TYR A 109 -19.35 -26.03 -0.48
CA TYR A 109 -17.99 -26.30 0.01
C TYR A 109 -17.46 -27.69 -0.40
N ASP A 110 -18.27 -28.51 -1.09
CA ASP A 110 -17.93 -29.91 -1.43
C ASP A 110 -16.66 -30.04 -2.27
N ASN A 111 -16.37 -29.03 -3.13
CA ASN A 111 -15.22 -29.02 -4.03
C ASN A 111 -14.19 -27.92 -3.66
N ILE A 112 -14.10 -27.58 -2.37
CA ILE A 112 -13.24 -26.49 -1.86
C ILE A 112 -12.21 -27.07 -0.89
N ASP A 113 -11.16 -27.72 -1.39
CA ASP A 113 -10.03 -28.20 -0.58
C ASP A 113 -8.90 -27.16 -0.51
N ASP A 114 -8.34 -26.91 0.67
CA ASP A 114 -7.15 -26.06 0.83
C ASP A 114 -5.90 -26.91 0.57
N SER A 115 -5.15 -26.58 -0.50
CA SER A 115 -3.88 -27.23 -0.87
C SER A 115 -2.75 -27.01 0.13
N GLY A 116 -2.95 -26.12 1.12
CA GLY A 116 -1.93 -25.66 2.05
C GLY A 116 -1.01 -24.58 1.48
N LYS A 117 -1.10 -24.26 0.18
CA LYS A 117 -0.36 -23.15 -0.43
C LYS A 117 -0.98 -21.82 -0.04
N LEU A 118 -0.17 -20.94 0.54
CA LEU A 118 -0.60 -19.61 0.97
C LEU A 118 0.15 -18.54 0.16
N PHE A 119 -0.62 -17.74 -0.56
CA PHE A 119 -0.16 -16.55 -1.26
C PHE A 119 -0.72 -15.31 -0.58
N ILE A 120 0.10 -14.25 -0.49
CA ILE A 120 -0.33 -12.99 0.12
C ILE A 120 -0.05 -11.85 -0.84
N ALA A 121 -1.06 -11.05 -1.17
CA ALA A 121 -0.89 -9.88 -2.03
C ALA A 121 -1.70 -8.71 -1.50
N GLY A 122 -1.32 -7.51 -1.93
CA GLY A 122 -2.06 -6.31 -1.58
C GLY A 122 -1.48 -5.08 -2.24
N TYR A 123 -2.30 -4.05 -2.35
CA TYR A 123 -1.97 -2.82 -3.07
C TYR A 123 -2.08 -1.58 -2.18
N SER A 124 -1.19 -0.59 -2.37
CA SER A 124 -1.21 0.66 -1.59
C SER A 124 -1.03 0.38 -0.09
N GLN A 125 -1.95 0.80 0.78
CA GLN A 125 -2.03 0.34 2.18
C GLN A 125 -1.87 -1.18 2.29
N GLY A 126 -2.56 -1.92 1.42
CA GLY A 126 -2.50 -3.37 1.39
C GLY A 126 -1.13 -3.95 1.01
N GLY A 127 -0.31 -3.20 0.27
CA GLY A 127 1.08 -3.57 0.00
C GLY A 127 1.91 -3.56 1.28
N TYR A 128 1.72 -2.53 2.11
CA TYR A 128 2.32 -2.46 3.45
C TYR A 128 1.81 -3.57 4.36
N VAL A 129 0.49 -3.79 4.40
CA VAL A 129 -0.13 -4.85 5.21
C VAL A 129 0.35 -6.24 4.79
N THR A 130 0.53 -6.50 3.49
CA THR A 130 1.09 -7.77 2.98
C THR A 130 2.46 -8.04 3.58
N MET A 131 3.34 -7.04 3.59
CA MET A 131 4.69 -7.18 4.13
C MET A 131 4.68 -7.34 5.67
N ALA A 132 3.83 -6.59 6.38
CA ALA A 132 3.66 -6.75 7.82
C ALA A 132 3.08 -8.13 8.21
N THR A 133 2.13 -8.64 7.42
CA THR A 133 1.50 -9.95 7.60
C THR A 133 2.49 -11.09 7.37
N ALA A 134 3.31 -10.98 6.32
CA ALA A 134 4.39 -11.95 6.09
C ALA A 134 5.35 -12.02 7.28
N ARG A 135 5.76 -10.87 7.82
CA ARG A 135 6.61 -10.80 9.02
C ARG A 135 5.97 -11.47 10.24
N LEU A 136 4.67 -11.27 10.46
CA LEU A 136 3.95 -11.90 11.57
C LEU A 136 3.86 -13.42 11.40
N LEU A 137 3.44 -13.90 10.23
CA LEU A 137 3.32 -15.32 9.93
C LEU A 137 4.67 -16.05 10.04
N GLU A 138 5.75 -15.45 9.54
CA GLU A 138 7.12 -15.98 9.72
C GLU A 138 7.47 -16.12 11.21
N SER A 139 7.17 -15.10 12.03
CA SER A 139 7.43 -15.16 13.48
C SER A 139 6.62 -16.25 14.20
N GLN A 140 5.50 -16.67 13.61
CA GLN A 140 4.65 -17.77 14.08
C GLN A 140 5.01 -19.13 13.46
N ASN A 141 6.06 -19.21 12.63
CA ASN A 141 6.44 -20.39 11.85
C ASN A 141 5.31 -20.92 10.94
N LYS A 142 4.43 -20.03 10.46
CA LYS A 142 3.40 -20.39 9.47
C LYS A 142 4.00 -20.31 8.06
N SER A 143 3.83 -21.38 7.29
CA SER A 143 4.36 -21.48 5.93
C SER A 143 3.67 -20.49 4.98
N ILE A 144 4.47 -19.81 4.17
CA ILE A 144 4.02 -18.93 3.09
C ILE A 144 4.66 -19.41 1.80
N THR A 145 3.87 -19.57 0.74
CA THR A 145 4.36 -20.00 -0.57
C THR A 145 5.03 -18.84 -1.30
N ALA A 146 4.37 -17.68 -1.37
CA ALA A 146 4.95 -16.47 -1.93
C ALA A 146 4.17 -15.22 -1.50
N ILE A 147 4.79 -14.04 -1.57
CA ILE A 147 4.13 -12.75 -1.32
C ILE A 147 4.32 -11.77 -2.47
N ALA A 148 3.38 -10.84 -2.64
CA ALA A 148 3.43 -9.79 -3.64
C ALA A 148 2.94 -8.43 -3.09
N PRO A 149 3.72 -7.78 -2.20
CA PRO A 149 3.41 -6.43 -1.74
C PRO A 149 3.58 -5.43 -2.89
N SER A 150 2.55 -4.66 -3.20
CA SER A 150 2.55 -3.70 -4.32
C SER A 150 2.27 -2.26 -3.89
N SER A 151 3.08 -1.32 -4.36
CA SER A 151 2.98 0.13 -4.10
C SER A 151 2.75 0.47 -2.62
N GLY A 152 3.39 -0.26 -1.70
CA GLY A 152 3.20 -0.08 -0.27
C GLY A 152 4.11 0.97 0.36
N PRO A 153 3.64 1.74 1.35
CA PRO A 153 4.47 2.70 2.08
C PRO A 153 5.40 1.99 3.10
N TYR A 154 6.34 1.17 2.63
CA TYR A 154 7.21 0.36 3.49
C TYR A 154 8.16 1.19 4.36
N ALA A 155 8.70 2.28 3.81
CA ALA A 155 9.62 3.19 4.47
C ALA A 155 8.85 4.31 5.18
N LEU A 156 7.89 3.93 6.02
CA LEU A 156 6.84 4.82 6.53
C LEU A 156 7.41 6.07 7.23
N ALA A 157 8.52 5.95 7.96
CA ALA A 157 9.15 7.10 8.62
C ALA A 157 9.76 8.09 7.61
N ALA A 158 10.51 7.58 6.62
CA ALA A 158 11.10 8.43 5.58
C ALA A 158 10.04 9.05 4.68
N PHE A 159 8.98 8.30 4.38
CA PHE A 159 7.86 8.78 3.58
C PHE A 159 7.09 9.91 4.30
N GLY A 160 6.83 9.76 5.60
CA GLY A 160 6.30 10.84 6.43
C GLY A 160 7.22 12.07 6.46
N ASP A 161 8.53 11.87 6.60
CA ASP A 161 9.51 12.96 6.56
C ASP A 161 9.48 13.70 5.23
N GLU A 162 9.38 13.00 4.10
CA GLU A 162 9.30 13.62 2.78
C GLU A 162 8.03 14.46 2.61
N ILE A 163 6.89 13.95 3.09
CA ILE A 163 5.61 14.68 3.07
C ILE A 163 5.70 15.94 3.93
N PHE A 164 6.04 15.82 5.22
CA PHE A 164 6.07 16.95 6.14
C PHE A 164 7.10 18.01 5.75
N ARG A 165 8.22 17.60 5.11
CA ARG A 165 9.22 18.51 4.56
C ARG A 165 8.81 19.14 3.23
N GLY A 166 7.73 18.69 2.60
CA GLY A 166 7.00 19.48 1.62
C GLY A 166 6.66 18.79 0.31
N ASN A 167 7.04 17.53 0.11
CA ASN A 167 6.54 16.76 -1.03
C ASN A 167 5.21 16.11 -0.65
N VAL A 168 4.11 16.87 -0.73
CA VAL A 168 2.78 16.40 -0.38
C VAL A 168 2.27 15.44 -1.45
N ASN A 169 1.85 14.24 -1.02
CA ASN A 169 1.33 13.21 -1.92
C ASN A 169 -0.14 13.45 -2.26
N ILE A 170 -0.58 12.95 -3.42
CA ILE A 170 -2.00 13.01 -3.81
C ILE A 170 -2.81 12.20 -2.80
N GLY A 171 -3.89 12.78 -2.28
CA GLY A 171 -4.74 12.15 -1.27
C GLY A 171 -4.31 12.37 0.18
N ALA A 172 -3.29 13.18 0.44
CA ALA A 172 -2.79 13.48 1.79
C ALA A 172 -3.89 13.88 2.80
N SER A 173 -4.86 14.69 2.38
CA SER A 173 -6.02 15.11 3.18
C SER A 173 -6.96 13.97 3.59
N ARG A 174 -6.92 12.83 2.88
CA ARG A 174 -7.63 11.59 3.19
C ARG A 174 -6.82 10.72 4.15
N PHE A 175 -5.52 10.61 3.90
CA PHE A 175 -4.63 9.72 4.65
C PHE A 175 -4.26 10.27 6.03
N ALA A 176 -4.05 11.57 6.15
CA ALA A 176 -3.59 12.17 7.41
C ALA A 176 -4.60 12.01 8.57
N PRO A 177 -5.92 12.15 8.39
CA PRO A 177 -6.89 11.83 9.43
C PRO A 177 -6.88 10.35 9.82
N LEU A 178 -6.90 9.44 8.83
CA LEU A 178 -6.81 7.99 9.09
C LEU A 178 -5.57 7.62 9.91
N LEU A 179 -4.40 8.14 9.49
CA LEU A 179 -3.12 7.89 10.16
C LEU A 179 -3.06 8.50 11.56
N GLY A 180 -3.42 9.78 11.69
CA GLY A 180 -3.38 10.48 12.96
C GLY A 180 -4.32 9.86 14.01
N ILE A 181 -5.54 9.49 13.61
CA ILE A 181 -6.51 8.84 14.49
C ILE A 181 -6.07 7.41 14.82
N GLY A 182 -5.73 6.58 13.82
CA GLY A 182 -5.31 5.20 14.04
C GLY A 182 -4.07 5.09 14.94
N LEU A 183 -3.07 5.96 14.74
CA LEU A 183 -1.89 6.01 15.60
C LEU A 183 -2.21 6.59 16.99
N GLN A 184 -3.14 7.55 17.11
CA GLN A 184 -3.56 8.04 18.43
C GLN A 184 -4.18 6.91 19.25
N GLU A 185 -5.08 6.11 18.67
CA GLU A 185 -5.71 4.99 19.37
C GLU A 185 -4.68 3.91 19.76
N LYS A 186 -3.62 3.73 18.96
CA LYS A 186 -2.55 2.78 19.27
C LYS A 186 -1.59 3.28 20.36
N TYR A 187 -1.16 4.53 20.30
CA TYR A 187 -0.04 5.06 21.11
C TYR A 187 -0.46 6.02 22.22
N GLY A 188 -1.66 6.59 22.14
CA GLY A 188 -2.25 7.46 23.16
C GLY A 188 -1.62 8.85 23.31
N ASN A 189 -0.59 9.18 22.51
CA ASN A 189 0.24 10.37 22.70
C ASN A 189 0.59 11.11 21.41
N ILE A 190 -0.13 10.88 20.31
CA ILE A 190 0.08 11.61 19.06
C ILE A 190 -0.39 13.06 19.22
N TYR A 191 -1.53 13.26 19.89
CA TYR A 191 -2.07 14.56 20.27
C TYR A 191 -2.84 14.49 21.60
N GLY A 192 -3.05 15.62 22.26
CA GLY A 192 -3.95 15.70 23.42
C GLY A 192 -5.42 15.85 22.99
N LYS A 193 -5.65 16.55 21.87
CA LYS A 193 -6.93 16.68 21.17
C LYS A 193 -6.67 16.87 19.67
N LYS A 194 -7.65 16.55 18.82
CA LYS A 194 -7.50 16.66 17.35
C LYS A 194 -7.14 18.08 16.88
N SER A 195 -7.55 19.12 17.60
CA SER A 195 -7.14 20.51 17.30
C SER A 195 -5.69 20.84 17.65
N ASP A 196 -4.90 19.91 18.18
CA ASP A 196 -3.44 20.09 18.30
C ASP A 196 -2.72 19.78 16.98
N ILE A 197 -3.35 19.01 16.08
CA ILE A 197 -2.81 18.61 14.78
C ILE A 197 -3.59 19.19 13.61
N PHE A 198 -4.92 19.19 13.65
CA PHE A 198 -5.77 19.71 12.58
C PHE A 198 -6.18 21.16 12.85
N LEU A 199 -6.38 21.96 11.80
CA LEU A 199 -7.03 23.26 11.94
C LEU A 199 -8.35 23.11 12.69
N ASP A 200 -8.73 24.12 13.49
CA ASP A 200 -9.90 24.02 14.38
C ASP A 200 -11.19 23.67 13.63
N LYS A 201 -11.36 24.19 12.41
CA LYS A 201 -12.51 23.87 11.53
C LYS A 201 -12.58 22.39 11.09
N TYR A 202 -11.48 21.66 11.18
CA TYR A 202 -11.34 20.25 10.83
C TYR A 202 -11.06 19.36 12.04
N ALA A 203 -11.11 19.89 13.27
CA ALA A 203 -10.85 19.10 14.47
C ALA A 203 -11.87 17.96 14.67
N ASP A 204 -13.08 18.09 14.11
CA ASP A 204 -14.11 17.06 14.13
C ASP A 204 -13.95 16.02 13.00
N ALA A 205 -12.90 16.12 12.17
CA ALA A 205 -12.66 15.15 11.12
C ALA A 205 -12.59 13.73 11.68
N GLN A 206 -13.39 12.84 11.09
CA GLN A 206 -13.41 11.42 11.39
C GLN A 206 -13.37 10.65 10.09
N LEU A 207 -12.39 9.75 9.98
CA LEU A 207 -12.29 8.77 8.92
C LEU A 207 -11.91 7.42 9.55
N PRO A 208 -12.47 6.29 9.09
CA PRO A 208 -13.50 6.20 8.04
C PRO A 208 -14.86 6.79 8.49
N SER A 209 -15.74 7.04 7.51
CA SER A 209 -16.99 7.77 7.70
C SER A 209 -18.12 7.15 6.88
N GLU A 210 -19.35 7.23 7.38
CA GLU A 210 -20.57 6.88 6.63
C GLU A 210 -20.88 7.92 5.53
N THR A 211 -20.37 9.14 5.69
CA THR A 211 -20.43 10.19 4.67
C THR A 211 -19.22 10.10 3.76
N ALA A 212 -19.45 10.07 2.45
CA ALA A 212 -18.39 10.01 1.44
C ALA A 212 -17.46 11.23 1.56
N PHE A 213 -16.16 11.02 1.29
CA PHE A 213 -15.15 12.07 1.44
C PHE A 213 -15.48 13.36 0.66
N GLY A 214 -15.99 13.24 -0.57
CA GLY A 214 -16.37 14.40 -1.39
C GLY A 214 -17.47 15.26 -0.77
N ASP A 215 -18.40 14.63 -0.05
CA ASP A 215 -19.48 15.32 0.65
C ASP A 215 -18.97 16.01 1.92
N LEU A 216 -18.02 15.39 2.64
CA LEU A 216 -17.31 16.02 3.76
C LEU A 216 -16.56 17.27 3.30
N VAL A 217 -15.90 17.22 2.14
CA VAL A 217 -15.22 18.39 1.54
C VAL A 217 -16.23 19.48 1.19
N THR A 218 -17.34 19.12 0.53
CA THR A 218 -18.39 20.07 0.14
C THR A 218 -19.04 20.74 1.36
N ALA A 219 -19.18 19.99 2.46
CA ALA A 219 -19.68 20.50 3.75
C ALA A 219 -18.64 21.31 4.55
N GLY A 220 -17.43 21.50 4.03
CA GLY A 220 -16.35 22.24 4.70
C GLY A 220 -15.78 21.52 5.93
N LYS A 221 -15.90 20.19 6.00
CA LYS A 221 -15.41 19.35 7.11
C LYS A 221 -14.00 18.81 6.90
N LEU A 222 -13.52 18.78 5.66
CA LEU A 222 -12.16 18.43 5.28
C LEU A 222 -11.74 19.25 4.04
N PRO A 223 -10.44 19.56 3.86
CA PRO A 223 -9.96 20.14 2.62
C PRO A 223 -9.87 19.06 1.54
N ASN A 224 -10.03 19.42 0.27
CA ASN A 224 -9.96 18.43 -0.82
C ASN A 224 -8.58 17.78 -0.90
N ASN A 225 -7.51 18.58 -0.93
CA ASN A 225 -6.13 18.09 -1.08
C ASN A 225 -5.11 18.81 -0.19
N ALA A 226 -5.34 20.07 0.18
CA ALA A 226 -4.34 20.89 0.86
C ALA A 226 -4.03 20.35 2.26
N LEU A 227 -2.80 19.87 2.43
CA LEU A 227 -2.31 19.35 3.70
C LEU A 227 -1.73 20.48 4.56
N PHE A 228 -1.03 21.43 3.94
CA PHE A 228 -0.27 22.46 4.64
C PHE A 228 -0.60 23.89 4.20
N GLN A 229 -0.29 24.84 5.08
CA GLN A 229 -0.33 26.25 4.74
C GLN A 229 0.64 26.59 3.61
N LYS A 230 0.17 27.39 2.65
CA LYS A 230 0.99 28.02 1.64
C LYS A 230 1.79 29.19 2.22
N ASP A 231 3.08 29.26 1.90
CA ASP A 231 4.01 30.34 2.28
C ASP A 231 4.00 30.73 3.77
N PRO A 232 4.21 29.76 4.71
CA PRO A 232 4.24 30.04 6.14
C PRO A 232 5.42 30.95 6.52
N THR A 233 5.24 31.77 7.57
CA THR A 233 6.24 32.76 8.01
C THR A 233 7.37 32.18 8.88
N ASP A 234 7.21 30.96 9.39
CA ASP A 234 8.22 30.30 10.21
C ASP A 234 9.46 29.96 9.37
N ALA A 235 10.63 30.43 9.82
CA ALA A 235 11.90 30.24 9.13
C ALA A 235 12.32 28.77 9.01
N ILE A 236 11.76 27.85 9.79
CA ILE A 236 12.04 26.40 9.67
C ILE A 236 11.65 25.83 8.30
N PHE A 237 10.71 26.49 7.62
CA PHE A 237 10.28 26.09 6.27
C PHE A 237 11.13 26.73 5.16
N ALA A 238 11.99 27.69 5.49
CA ALA A 238 12.83 28.37 4.51
C ALA A 238 13.78 27.35 3.83
N GLY A 239 13.75 27.31 2.50
CA GLY A 239 14.59 26.41 1.71
C GLY A 239 14.08 24.98 1.57
N LEU A 240 12.94 24.63 2.16
CA LEU A 240 12.26 23.37 1.86
C LEU A 240 11.65 23.41 0.46
N SER A 241 11.91 22.37 -0.33
CA SER A 241 11.25 22.20 -1.62
C SER A 241 9.80 21.78 -1.41
N GLN A 242 8.88 22.41 -2.13
CA GLN A 242 7.48 21.97 -2.21
C GLN A 242 7.31 20.70 -3.06
N GLY A 243 8.39 20.04 -3.49
CA GLY A 243 8.33 18.73 -4.14
C GLY A 243 7.83 18.76 -5.58
N LYS A 244 7.13 17.70 -5.99
CA LYS A 244 6.67 17.49 -7.37
C LYS A 244 5.44 18.34 -7.71
N LEU A 245 5.08 18.37 -9.01
CA LEU A 245 3.97 19.15 -9.58
C LEU A 245 2.67 19.11 -8.74
N PHE A 246 2.25 17.93 -8.25
CA PHE A 246 0.99 17.78 -7.49
C PHE A 246 1.03 18.39 -6.11
N SER A 247 2.19 18.32 -5.46
CA SER A 247 2.39 18.96 -4.18
C SER A 247 2.19 20.47 -4.34
N VAL A 248 2.74 21.07 -5.40
CA VAL A 248 2.57 22.50 -5.71
C VAL A 248 1.13 22.86 -6.10
N LEU A 249 0.45 22.02 -6.89
CA LEU A 249 -0.89 22.34 -7.42
C LEU A 249 -2.05 22.06 -6.45
N GLY A 250 -1.86 21.23 -5.43
CA GLY A 250 -2.97 20.84 -4.54
C GLY A 250 -2.59 20.53 -3.09
N GLY A 251 -1.30 20.44 -2.76
CA GLY A 251 -0.86 20.14 -1.40
C GLY A 251 -0.88 21.32 -0.43
N TYR A 252 -1.03 22.55 -0.96
CA TYR A 252 -0.96 23.79 -0.20
C TYR A 252 -2.13 24.73 -0.45
N ASP A 253 -2.60 25.39 0.60
CA ASP A 253 -3.57 26.49 0.53
C ASP A 253 -3.25 27.56 1.58
N GLU A 254 -3.60 28.82 1.34
CA GLU A 254 -3.34 29.92 2.27
C GLU A 254 -4.14 29.78 3.58
N ASN A 255 -5.40 29.31 3.50
CA ASN A 255 -6.36 29.32 4.61
C ASN A 255 -7.17 28.01 4.77
N ASP A 256 -7.17 27.13 3.76
CA ASP A 256 -7.97 25.92 3.67
C ASP A 256 -7.11 24.65 3.60
N TYR A 257 -6.32 24.42 4.66
CA TYR A 257 -5.41 23.28 4.76
C TYR A 257 -5.65 22.45 6.04
N LEU A 258 -5.18 21.21 6.06
CA LEU A 258 -5.52 20.28 7.13
C LEU A 258 -4.66 20.43 8.40
N ILE A 259 -3.34 20.30 8.27
CA ILE A 259 -2.40 20.19 9.40
C ILE A 259 -1.95 21.59 9.85
N LYS A 260 -2.04 21.86 11.16
CA LYS A 260 -1.58 23.12 11.74
C LYS A 260 -0.09 23.36 11.49
N THR A 261 0.25 24.60 11.16
CA THR A 261 1.61 25.02 10.81
C THR A 261 2.60 24.80 11.96
N ASP A 262 2.19 25.01 13.21
CA ASP A 262 3.03 24.79 14.40
C ASP A 262 3.34 23.30 14.63
N PHE A 263 2.35 22.41 14.44
CA PHE A 263 2.55 20.97 14.48
C PHE A 263 3.54 20.53 13.38
N ARG A 264 3.34 21.02 12.15
CA ARG A 264 4.27 20.76 11.04
C ARG A 264 5.67 21.27 11.35
N ALA A 265 5.80 22.47 11.91
CA ALA A 265 7.09 23.07 12.27
C ALA A 265 7.85 22.21 13.29
N ALA A 266 7.15 21.72 14.33
CA ALA A 266 7.73 20.82 15.33
C ALA A 266 8.17 19.48 14.71
N TYR A 267 7.39 18.93 13.78
CA TYR A 267 7.78 17.72 13.02
C TYR A 267 9.05 18.00 12.20
N VAL A 268 9.07 19.06 11.40
CA VAL A 268 10.21 19.42 10.54
C VAL A 268 11.48 19.68 11.36
N ALA A 269 11.37 20.39 12.48
CA ALA A 269 12.50 20.62 13.39
C ALA A 269 13.12 19.29 13.87
N ASP A 270 12.29 18.30 14.17
CA ASP A 270 12.74 16.95 14.54
C ASP A 270 13.42 16.23 13.36
N THR A 271 12.96 16.41 12.11
CA THR A 271 13.65 15.84 10.93
C THR A 271 15.04 16.41 10.72
N ILE A 272 15.26 17.68 11.07
CA ILE A 272 16.56 18.35 10.96
C ILE A 272 17.50 17.87 12.07
N LYS A 273 16.99 17.79 13.30
CA LYS A 273 17.78 17.39 14.48
C LYS A 273 18.12 15.90 14.47
N HIS A 274 17.17 15.07 14.04
CA HIS A 274 17.25 13.60 14.03
C HIS A 274 16.88 13.09 12.64
N PRO A 275 17.78 13.22 11.65
CA PRO A 275 17.48 12.89 10.27
C PRO A 275 17.35 11.38 10.05
N ASP A 276 16.48 11.01 9.11
CA ASP A 276 16.38 9.64 8.60
C ASP A 276 17.67 9.26 7.85
N GLY A 277 18.06 7.98 7.95
CA GLY A 277 19.23 7.44 7.27
C GLY A 277 19.15 7.50 5.73
N LEU A 278 17.96 7.64 5.14
CA LEU A 278 17.80 7.88 3.70
C LEU A 278 18.04 9.34 3.30
N MET A 279 17.87 10.27 4.24
CA MET A 279 18.02 11.72 4.01
C MET A 279 19.45 12.21 4.30
N THR A 280 20.32 11.33 4.78
CA THR A 280 21.72 11.65 5.12
C THR A 280 22.67 11.04 4.10
N GLU A 281 23.64 11.84 3.63
CA GLU A 281 24.72 11.33 2.80
C GLU A 281 25.50 10.26 3.57
N ASN A 282 25.69 9.08 2.96
CA ASN A 282 26.27 7.89 3.62
C ASN A 282 25.52 7.42 4.87
N GLY A 283 24.23 7.79 5.00
CA GLY A 283 23.36 7.32 6.07
C GLY A 283 23.12 5.80 6.02
N ASN A 284 22.69 5.24 7.15
CA ASN A 284 22.48 3.79 7.30
C ASN A 284 21.20 3.26 6.62
N LYS A 285 20.47 4.10 5.87
CA LYS A 285 19.21 3.78 5.18
C LYS A 285 18.03 3.40 6.07
N MET A 286 18.20 3.45 7.40
CA MET A 286 17.19 3.10 8.39
C MET A 286 16.49 4.35 8.96
N PRO A 287 15.31 4.19 9.61
CA PRO A 287 14.67 5.28 10.34
C PRO A 287 15.61 6.00 11.31
N ALA A 288 15.33 7.27 11.55
CA ALA A 288 16.04 8.09 12.54
C ALA A 288 16.24 7.34 13.86
N VAL A 289 17.44 7.42 14.46
CA VAL A 289 17.78 6.61 15.65
C VAL A 289 16.94 7.01 16.86
N ALA A 290 16.69 8.30 17.09
CA ALA A 290 15.96 8.78 18.25
C ALA A 290 15.06 9.99 17.90
N PRO A 291 14.03 9.82 17.05
CA PRO A 291 13.07 10.91 16.78
C PRO A 291 12.37 11.34 18.06
N GLU A 292 12.12 12.64 18.21
CA GLU A 292 11.49 13.22 19.40
C GLU A 292 9.99 13.46 19.21
N ASN A 293 9.55 13.78 18.01
CA ASN A 293 8.14 14.00 17.69
C ASN A 293 7.35 12.67 17.81
N ASN A 294 6.21 12.67 18.51
CA ASN A 294 5.48 11.43 18.80
C ASN A 294 4.88 10.78 17.55
N LEU A 295 4.45 11.58 16.55
CA LEU A 295 4.07 11.03 15.25
C LEU A 295 5.28 10.36 14.58
N ARG A 296 6.45 11.01 14.56
CA ARG A 296 7.68 10.39 13.98
C ARG A 296 8.09 9.10 14.68
N LYS A 297 7.97 9.03 16.01
CA LYS A 297 8.19 7.78 16.77
C LYS A 297 7.23 6.68 16.34
N ALA A 298 5.95 7.00 16.18
CA ALA A 298 4.94 6.04 15.75
C ALA A 298 5.14 5.58 14.31
N LEU A 299 5.53 6.46 13.38
CA LEU A 299 5.88 6.09 12.01
C LEU A 299 7.11 5.18 11.98
N LYS A 300 8.11 5.45 12.82
CA LYS A 300 9.30 4.59 12.98
C LYS A 300 8.93 3.20 13.49
N ASP A 301 8.06 3.10 14.48
CA ASP A 301 7.64 1.80 15.05
C ASP A 301 6.90 0.93 14.02
N ASN A 302 6.27 1.57 13.04
CA ASN A 302 5.56 0.94 11.94
C ASN A 302 6.39 0.84 10.64
N ASP A 303 7.64 1.28 10.63
CA ASP A 303 8.50 1.20 9.44
C ASP A 303 8.93 -0.26 9.16
N LEU A 304 8.88 -0.68 7.90
CA LEU A 304 9.15 -2.06 7.47
C LEU A 304 10.54 -2.25 6.85
N ARG A 305 11.37 -1.21 6.75
CA ARG A 305 12.76 -1.30 6.25
C ARG A 305 13.65 -2.27 7.03
N GLY A 306 13.26 -2.71 8.23
CA GLY A 306 13.98 -3.73 8.99
C GLY A 306 13.66 -5.18 8.63
N TYR A 307 12.66 -5.43 7.79
CA TYR A 307 12.18 -6.76 7.46
C TYR A 307 12.81 -7.30 6.16
N VAL A 308 13.30 -8.54 6.20
CA VAL A 308 13.86 -9.25 5.04
C VAL A 308 13.05 -10.53 4.84
N PRO A 309 12.15 -10.60 3.85
CA PRO A 309 11.30 -11.77 3.62
C PRO A 309 12.14 -12.99 3.24
N THR A 310 11.77 -14.16 3.77
CA THR A 310 12.46 -15.43 3.51
C THR A 310 11.78 -16.30 2.45
N MET A 311 10.58 -15.92 2.02
CA MET A 311 9.82 -16.56 0.94
C MET A 311 9.99 -15.83 -0.41
N PRO A 312 9.67 -16.49 -1.54
CA PRO A 312 9.56 -15.83 -2.83
C PRO A 312 8.69 -14.57 -2.76
N THR A 313 9.24 -13.44 -3.20
CA THR A 313 8.63 -12.12 -3.05
C THR A 313 8.67 -11.36 -4.37
N LEU A 314 7.54 -10.79 -4.80
CA LEU A 314 7.45 -9.78 -5.85
C LEU A 314 7.12 -8.41 -5.24
N ILE A 315 8.05 -7.44 -5.29
CA ILE A 315 7.74 -6.05 -4.95
C ILE A 315 7.44 -5.30 -6.24
N CYS A 316 6.23 -4.79 -6.39
CA CYS A 316 5.79 -4.09 -7.60
C CYS A 316 5.38 -2.64 -7.32
N GLY A 317 5.63 -1.72 -8.25
CA GLY A 317 5.14 -0.34 -8.19
C GLY A 317 5.45 0.43 -9.48
N GLY A 318 5.24 1.75 -9.50
CA GLY A 318 5.59 2.62 -10.64
C GLY A 318 6.41 3.84 -10.22
N ASN A 319 7.51 4.16 -10.90
CA ASN A 319 8.45 5.18 -10.42
C ASN A 319 7.94 6.63 -10.41
N GLN A 320 6.85 6.92 -11.12
CA GLN A 320 6.24 8.25 -11.17
C GLN A 320 5.05 8.38 -10.20
N ASP A 321 4.85 7.41 -9.30
CA ASP A 321 3.71 7.39 -8.38
C ASP A 321 3.66 8.64 -7.50
N PRO A 322 2.60 9.47 -7.61
CA PRO A 322 2.46 10.70 -6.83
C PRO A 322 1.75 10.46 -5.49
N THR A 323 1.33 9.23 -5.19
CA THR A 323 0.57 8.85 -3.99
C THR A 323 1.45 8.07 -3.01
N VAL A 324 2.18 7.06 -3.48
CA VAL A 324 3.16 6.29 -2.69
C VAL A 324 4.49 6.29 -3.42
N TYR A 325 5.44 7.09 -2.95
CA TYR A 325 6.66 7.36 -3.70
C TYR A 325 7.53 6.11 -3.84
N PHE A 326 7.71 5.68 -5.09
CA PHE A 326 8.41 4.43 -5.41
C PHE A 326 9.84 4.41 -4.90
N ASP A 327 10.63 5.47 -5.16
CA ASP A 327 12.04 5.50 -4.76
C ASP A 327 12.20 5.49 -3.23
N THR A 328 11.38 6.25 -2.53
CA THR A 328 11.41 6.33 -1.06
C THR A 328 10.97 5.01 -0.42
N ASN A 329 9.96 4.35 -0.98
CA ASN A 329 9.42 3.11 -0.42
C ASN A 329 10.06 1.86 -1.04
N THR A 330 9.74 1.52 -2.28
CA THR A 330 10.30 0.34 -2.97
C THR A 330 11.81 0.45 -3.17
N GLY A 331 12.31 1.62 -3.58
CA GLY A 331 13.74 1.83 -3.83
C GLY A 331 14.60 1.66 -2.59
N SER A 332 14.16 2.17 -1.43
CA SER A 332 14.88 1.97 -0.18
C SER A 332 14.84 0.52 0.31
N MET A 333 13.71 -0.18 0.15
CA MET A 333 13.64 -1.62 0.41
C MET A 333 14.62 -2.39 -0.46
N VAL A 334 14.73 -2.06 -1.75
CA VAL A 334 15.70 -2.68 -2.67
C VAL A 334 17.13 -2.55 -2.16
N GLU A 335 17.55 -1.34 -1.76
CA GLU A 335 18.91 -1.10 -1.25
C GLU A 335 19.21 -1.98 -0.02
N ILE A 336 18.24 -2.09 0.89
CA ILE A 336 18.39 -2.89 2.13
C ILE A 336 18.42 -4.38 1.83
N LEU A 337 17.56 -4.85 0.93
CA LEU A 337 17.44 -6.27 0.57
C LEU A 337 18.67 -6.75 -0.23
N GLN A 338 19.21 -5.91 -1.12
CA GLN A 338 20.49 -6.16 -1.77
C GLN A 338 21.62 -6.28 -0.75
N ALA A 339 21.74 -5.31 0.16
CA ALA A 339 22.76 -5.34 1.21
C ALA A 339 22.61 -6.58 2.13
N ALA A 340 21.38 -7.03 2.40
CA ALA A 340 21.12 -8.24 3.16
C ALA A 340 21.53 -9.51 2.39
N SER A 341 21.26 -9.55 1.08
CA SER A 341 21.70 -10.63 0.17
C SER A 341 23.23 -10.74 0.15
N ASP A 342 23.92 -9.61 0.00
CA ASP A 342 25.39 -9.57 -0.12
C ASP A 342 26.09 -9.97 1.19
N LYS A 343 25.53 -9.57 2.34
CA LYS A 343 26.09 -9.91 3.66
C LYS A 343 25.94 -11.38 4.03
N ASN A 344 24.93 -12.07 3.51
CA ASN A 344 24.67 -13.46 3.84
C ASN A 344 24.11 -14.22 2.63
N SER A 345 25.01 -14.66 1.76
CA SER A 345 24.68 -15.48 0.58
C SER A 345 23.97 -16.80 0.93
N ALA A 346 24.04 -17.27 2.18
CA ALA A 346 23.31 -18.45 2.65
C ALA A 346 21.82 -18.18 2.91
N LYS A 347 21.37 -16.91 3.01
CA LYS A 347 19.95 -16.56 3.21
C LYS A 347 19.04 -16.88 2.02
N LYS A 348 19.60 -17.27 0.86
CA LYS A 348 18.85 -17.71 -0.32
C LYS A 348 17.65 -16.80 -0.68
N LEU A 349 17.78 -15.47 -0.54
CA LEU A 349 16.68 -14.55 -0.82
C LEU A 349 16.13 -14.76 -2.22
N ASN A 350 14.81 -14.76 -2.40
CA ASN A 350 14.17 -14.92 -3.72
C ASN A 350 13.24 -13.74 -3.95
N ILE A 351 13.82 -12.61 -4.37
CA ILE A 351 13.09 -11.34 -4.47
C ILE A 351 13.18 -10.83 -5.90
N THR A 352 12.01 -10.56 -6.48
CA THR A 352 11.86 -9.84 -7.74
C THR A 352 11.31 -8.46 -7.45
N VAL A 353 11.86 -7.44 -8.10
CA VAL A 353 11.34 -6.08 -8.05
C VAL A 353 11.00 -5.60 -9.44
N LEU A 354 9.79 -5.05 -9.59
CA LEU A 354 9.26 -4.56 -10.86
C LEU A 354 8.78 -3.11 -10.70
N ASP A 355 9.37 -2.25 -11.51
CA ASP A 355 8.81 -0.96 -11.88
C ASP A 355 8.00 -1.13 -13.17
N VAL A 356 6.69 -0.96 -13.09
CA VAL A 356 5.79 -1.13 -14.24
C VAL A 356 5.93 -0.01 -15.26
N ASP A 357 6.49 1.12 -14.84
CA ASP A 357 6.63 2.31 -15.67
C ASP A 357 8.03 2.41 -16.27
N LYS A 358 8.13 2.03 -17.54
CA LYS A 358 9.38 2.18 -18.32
C LYS A 358 9.39 3.45 -19.17
N ASP A 359 8.33 4.24 -19.17
CA ASP A 359 8.11 5.29 -20.16
C ASP A 359 9.09 6.46 -19.99
N ASN A 360 9.62 6.64 -18.77
CA ASN A 360 10.63 7.65 -18.44
C ASN A 360 12.03 7.06 -18.17
N ALA A 361 12.32 5.84 -18.65
CA ALA A 361 13.63 5.21 -18.42
C ALA A 361 14.82 6.07 -18.89
N ALA A 362 14.63 6.88 -19.95
CA ALA A 362 15.64 7.82 -20.43
C ALA A 362 16.00 8.93 -19.42
N GLU A 363 15.08 9.28 -18.52
CA GLU A 363 15.29 10.27 -17.45
C GLU A 363 15.91 9.63 -16.19
N ARG A 364 16.00 8.29 -16.15
CA ARG A 364 16.44 7.51 -14.98
C ARG A 364 17.49 6.45 -15.36
N PRO A 365 18.61 6.82 -16.03
CA PRO A 365 19.55 5.85 -16.62
C PRO A 365 20.18 4.88 -15.61
N ASP A 366 20.28 5.27 -14.33
CA ASP A 366 20.88 4.45 -13.27
C ASP A 366 19.86 3.61 -12.48
N LYS A 367 18.57 3.64 -12.87
CA LYS A 367 17.50 2.93 -12.18
C LYS A 367 16.94 1.84 -13.10
N SER A 368 17.27 0.59 -12.77
CA SER A 368 16.67 -0.56 -13.47
C SER A 368 15.18 -0.65 -13.17
N THR A 369 14.37 -0.90 -14.20
CA THR A 369 12.92 -1.13 -14.06
C THR A 369 12.58 -2.58 -13.69
N PHE A 370 13.58 -3.46 -13.74
CA PHE A 370 13.45 -4.86 -13.34
C PHE A 370 14.70 -5.33 -12.62
N MET A 371 14.51 -6.02 -11.50
CA MET A 371 15.61 -6.49 -10.68
C MET A 371 15.30 -7.83 -10.03
N MET A 372 16.32 -8.69 -9.97
CA MET A 372 16.28 -9.95 -9.25
C MET A 372 17.37 -9.92 -8.17
N ILE A 373 17.01 -10.22 -6.93
CA ILE A 373 17.91 -10.25 -5.78
C ILE A 373 18.00 -11.69 -5.28
N GLY A 374 19.24 -12.15 -5.03
CA GLY A 374 19.55 -13.50 -4.58
C GLY A 374 19.23 -14.57 -5.63
N GLN A 375 18.44 -15.56 -5.24
CA GLN A 375 18.05 -16.75 -6.01
C GLN A 375 16.91 -16.52 -7.00
N ALA A 376 16.35 -15.32 -7.09
CA ALA A 376 15.23 -15.04 -8.00
C ALA A 376 15.54 -15.37 -9.47
N SER A 377 16.81 -15.24 -9.90
CA SER A 377 17.24 -15.61 -11.24
C SER A 377 17.20 -17.12 -11.52
N MET A 378 17.06 -17.96 -10.49
CA MET A 378 16.97 -19.42 -10.64
C MET A 378 15.52 -19.90 -10.82
N ASN A 379 14.53 -19.03 -10.68
CA ASN A 379 13.14 -19.36 -10.95
C ASN A 379 13.02 -19.71 -12.45
N LYS A 380 12.28 -20.78 -12.80
CA LYS A 380 12.01 -21.16 -14.21
C LYS A 380 11.10 -20.18 -14.96
N TRP A 381 10.77 -19.07 -14.32
CA TRP A 381 9.92 -18.02 -14.83
C TRP A 381 10.60 -17.27 -15.96
N ASN A 382 9.90 -17.11 -17.09
CA ASN A 382 10.34 -16.20 -18.14
C ASN A 382 10.02 -14.75 -17.71
N ALA A 383 10.73 -14.30 -16.67
CA ALA A 383 10.51 -13.02 -16.03
C ALA A 383 10.64 -11.88 -17.05
N THR A 384 11.56 -11.99 -18.00
CA THR A 384 11.80 -10.97 -19.02
C THR A 384 10.59 -10.75 -19.94
N ASP A 385 9.98 -11.82 -20.47
CA ASP A 385 8.82 -11.69 -21.35
C ASP A 385 7.58 -11.20 -20.57
N ILE A 386 7.38 -11.71 -19.36
CA ILE A 386 6.25 -11.32 -18.51
C ILE A 386 6.37 -9.85 -18.09
N VAL A 387 7.56 -9.41 -17.67
CA VAL A 387 7.84 -8.00 -17.37
C VAL A 387 7.63 -7.12 -18.59
N THR A 388 8.11 -7.55 -19.76
CA THR A 388 7.93 -6.81 -21.02
C THR A 388 6.45 -6.65 -21.33
N ASN A 389 5.64 -7.69 -21.15
CA ASN A 389 4.19 -7.64 -21.36
C ASN A 389 3.49 -6.73 -20.36
N VAL A 390 3.81 -6.83 -19.07
CA VAL A 390 3.22 -5.95 -18.03
C VAL A 390 3.54 -4.49 -18.31
N GLN A 391 4.81 -4.16 -18.55
CA GLN A 391 5.24 -2.79 -18.83
C GLN A 391 4.64 -2.25 -20.14
N THR A 392 4.51 -3.09 -21.18
CA THR A 392 3.87 -2.67 -22.44
C THR A 392 2.38 -2.42 -22.26
N ASN A 393 1.67 -3.27 -21.51
CA ASN A 393 0.28 -3.03 -21.17
C ASN A 393 0.10 -1.75 -20.35
N PHE A 394 1.00 -1.49 -19.40
CA PHE A 394 1.02 -0.24 -18.63
C PHE A 394 1.17 0.98 -19.55
N SER A 395 2.17 0.99 -20.44
CA SER A 395 2.37 2.08 -21.41
C SER A 395 1.13 2.31 -22.28
N ASN A 396 0.49 1.23 -22.78
CA ASN A 396 -0.74 1.32 -23.56
C ASN A 396 -1.90 1.93 -22.75
N SER A 397 -2.03 1.56 -21.47
CA SER A 397 -3.03 2.15 -20.57
C SER A 397 -2.75 3.63 -20.29
N VAL A 398 -1.48 4.03 -20.16
CA VAL A 398 -1.07 5.43 -20.03
C VAL A 398 -1.49 6.24 -21.26
N GLU A 399 -1.20 5.73 -22.47
CA GLU A 399 -1.61 6.36 -23.72
C GLU A 399 -3.12 6.51 -23.81
N LYS A 400 -3.86 5.46 -23.45
CA LYS A 400 -5.32 5.48 -23.43
C LYS A 400 -5.88 6.53 -22.48
N VAL A 401 -5.40 6.59 -21.23
CA VAL A 401 -5.84 7.59 -20.25
C VAL A 401 -5.60 9.01 -20.74
N LYS A 402 -4.43 9.27 -21.35
CA LYS A 402 -4.09 10.59 -21.92
C LYS A 402 -4.98 10.94 -23.12
N ALA A 403 -5.26 9.97 -23.99
CA ALA A 403 -6.12 10.14 -25.16
C ALA A 403 -7.58 10.41 -24.74
N ASP A 404 -8.11 9.63 -23.81
CA ASP A 404 -9.48 9.77 -23.30
C ASP A 404 -9.66 11.15 -22.62
N ALA A 405 -8.68 11.60 -21.85
CA ALA A 405 -8.68 12.94 -21.27
C ALA A 405 -8.70 14.04 -22.34
N THR A 406 -7.88 13.91 -23.40
CA THR A 406 -7.89 14.86 -24.52
C THR A 406 -9.25 14.91 -25.20
N ALA A 407 -9.84 13.75 -25.48
CA ALA A 407 -11.14 13.64 -26.13
C ALA A 407 -12.29 14.25 -25.30
N GLN A 408 -12.15 14.26 -23.97
CA GLN A 408 -13.10 14.85 -23.03
C GLN A 408 -12.80 16.32 -22.71
N GLY A 409 -11.80 16.95 -23.35
CA GLY A 409 -11.39 18.34 -23.10
C GLY A 409 -10.60 18.54 -21.81
N GLY A 410 -10.10 17.46 -21.20
CA GLY A 410 -9.26 17.49 -20.01
C GLY A 410 -7.76 17.65 -20.32
N VAL A 411 -6.95 17.79 -19.26
CA VAL A 411 -5.49 17.92 -19.35
C VAL A 411 -4.84 16.53 -19.24
N PRO A 412 -4.16 16.01 -20.28
CA PRO A 412 -3.62 14.65 -20.29
C PRO A 412 -2.63 14.36 -19.15
N LEU A 413 -1.79 15.35 -18.81
CA LEU A 413 -0.84 15.22 -17.72
C LEU A 413 -1.54 15.07 -16.37
N LEU A 414 -2.61 15.84 -16.14
CA LEU A 414 -3.41 15.73 -14.91
C LEU A 414 -4.06 14.36 -14.82
N ALA A 415 -4.69 13.89 -15.91
CA ALA A 415 -5.32 12.57 -15.97
C ALA A 415 -4.33 11.43 -15.72
N PHE A 416 -3.12 11.51 -16.28
CA PHE A 416 -2.06 10.54 -16.03
C PHE A 416 -1.78 10.39 -14.55
N TYR A 417 -1.49 11.49 -13.85
CA TYR A 417 -1.10 11.44 -12.44
C TYR A 417 -2.27 11.12 -11.49
N THR A 418 -3.49 11.60 -11.77
CA THR A 418 -4.66 11.25 -10.95
C THR A 418 -5.07 9.78 -11.09
N ASN A 419 -4.79 9.15 -12.25
CA ASN A 419 -5.03 7.72 -12.46
C ASN A 419 -3.80 6.86 -12.16
N TYR A 420 -2.62 7.45 -11.94
CA TYR A 420 -1.36 6.69 -11.86
C TYR A 420 -1.41 5.58 -10.82
N HIS A 421 -1.73 5.94 -9.57
CA HIS A 421 -1.70 4.99 -8.47
C HIS A 421 -2.81 3.93 -8.59
N GLY A 422 -4.08 4.34 -8.64
CA GLY A 422 -5.20 3.39 -8.59
C GLY A 422 -5.60 2.79 -9.96
N GLY A 423 -5.52 3.57 -11.04
CA GLY A 423 -6.04 3.20 -12.36
C GLY A 423 -5.01 2.56 -13.30
N LEU A 424 -3.71 2.85 -13.11
CA LEU A 424 -2.63 2.40 -13.99
C LEU A 424 -1.73 1.36 -13.31
N VAL A 425 -1.13 1.71 -12.16
CA VAL A 425 -0.17 0.82 -11.48
C VAL A 425 -0.88 -0.36 -10.81
N SER A 426 -2.05 -0.16 -10.19
CA SER A 426 -2.77 -1.26 -9.51
C SER A 426 -3.12 -2.44 -10.44
N PRO A 427 -3.75 -2.23 -11.62
CA PRO A 427 -4.00 -3.34 -12.54
C PRO A 427 -2.71 -3.98 -13.08
N ALA A 428 -1.67 -3.18 -13.36
CA ALA A 428 -0.39 -3.69 -13.85
C ALA A 428 0.32 -4.56 -12.80
N CYS A 429 0.35 -4.14 -11.54
CA CYS A 429 0.91 -4.94 -10.45
C CYS A 429 0.05 -6.15 -10.10
N THR A 430 -1.28 -6.07 -10.26
CA THR A 430 -2.17 -7.23 -10.15
C THR A 430 -1.86 -8.27 -11.23
N GLN A 431 -1.67 -7.84 -12.47
CA GLN A 431 -1.23 -8.72 -13.57
C GLN A 431 0.11 -9.37 -13.21
N ALA A 432 1.12 -8.57 -12.84
CA ALA A 432 2.44 -9.08 -12.47
C ALA A 432 2.37 -10.11 -11.32
N THR A 433 1.53 -9.84 -10.31
CA THR A 433 1.30 -10.74 -9.18
C THR A 433 0.71 -12.08 -9.61
N ARG A 434 -0.31 -12.05 -10.47
CA ARG A 434 -0.94 -13.27 -11.00
C ARG A 434 0.07 -14.11 -11.77
N GLU A 435 0.82 -13.50 -12.68
CA GLU A 435 1.86 -14.20 -13.44
C GLU A 435 2.98 -14.73 -12.54
N PHE A 436 3.32 -13.98 -11.48
CA PHE A 436 4.31 -14.41 -10.50
C PHE A 436 3.81 -15.62 -9.70
N PHE A 437 2.56 -15.62 -9.21
CA PHE A 437 2.01 -16.73 -8.41
C PHE A 437 1.73 -18.00 -9.21
N ASN A 438 1.54 -17.91 -10.53
CA ASN A 438 1.37 -19.07 -11.41
C ASN A 438 2.65 -19.93 -11.56
N GLN A 439 3.75 -19.56 -10.91
CA GLN A 439 4.98 -20.35 -10.89
C GLN A 439 4.89 -21.57 -9.97
N GLU A 440 5.62 -22.63 -10.33
CA GLU A 440 5.94 -23.69 -9.38
C GLU A 440 7.07 -23.24 -8.43
N PHE A 441 6.70 -22.71 -7.27
CA PHE A 441 7.65 -22.47 -6.18
C PHE A 441 8.05 -23.82 -5.57
N LYS A 442 9.24 -24.32 -5.91
CA LYS A 442 9.79 -25.50 -5.23
C LYS A 442 10.24 -25.10 -3.82
N PRO A 443 9.92 -25.87 -2.77
CA PRO A 443 10.48 -25.65 -1.45
C PRO A 443 12.02 -25.70 -1.51
N ALA A 444 12.68 -24.75 -0.83
CA ALA A 444 14.13 -24.56 -0.85
C ALA A 444 14.92 -25.53 0.05
#